data_AF-A0A523T997-F1
#
_entry.id   AF-A0A523T997-F1
#
_cell.length_a   1.000
_cell.length_b   1.000
_cell.length_c   1.000
_cell.angle_alpha   90.00
_cell.angle_beta   90.00
_cell.angle_gamma   90.00
#
_symmetry.space_group_name_H-M   'P 1'
#
loop_
_entity.id
_entity.type
_entity.pdbx_description
1 polymer ?
#
loop_
_entity_poly.entity_id
_entity_poly.type
_entity_poly.pdbx_seq_one_letter_code
_entity_poly.pdbx_strand_id
1 'polypeptide(L)'
;MRQSAVYTTKQRASFEAWLQDRIYYKENDSYHLLSRQEAKNRIKKFIDEQDYTTVKGIADQLNAPISFSERSISKSLRVSFLDYVKLVKQALKGKTDLSTIMRNTIVKDLEELIANINQRREIAPHRLNLFRQAFETWKSELSETESSPQSSYSPSMFHYPVMKKKLVKPIIQQAIGQIKQRCSSIPPRVLERRLKVDWETSIDDVYDDYTAFLDIEIQLSQNGQVMLKVELATFLRLNMDFKEYVIFSKEVENQYGVEASQTLKKVLDVDKEWAEEIGMLPIFFKVDILSVPIEIKGKTLSMGNISAEYEGRAKKVKPQFEKPEDTQLAVLKSEIDKARKQEDWNAVSAVSEKLSQLETHNQLREYGFDLASALAKKTQVLSFRAPEMIIRAWEAHGEIEAHLLEA
;
A
#
# COMPACT_ATOMS: atom_id res chain seq x y z
N MET A 1 29.33 27.87 -37.53
CA MET A 1 28.38 27.94 -36.40
C MET A 1 27.92 26.53 -36.08
N ARG A 2 28.26 25.96 -34.92
CA ARG A 2 27.66 24.70 -34.46
C ARG A 2 26.33 25.04 -33.80
N GLN A 3 25.26 24.30 -34.13
CA GLN A 3 23.96 24.48 -33.50
C GLN A 3 24.08 24.16 -32.00
N SER A 4 23.64 25.08 -31.14
CA SER A 4 23.55 24.83 -29.70
C SER A 4 22.57 23.67 -29.46
N ALA A 5 22.93 22.69 -28.63
CA ALA A 5 22.00 21.65 -28.23
C ALA A 5 20.73 22.26 -27.60
N VAL A 6 19.57 21.82 -28.08
CA VAL A 6 18.24 22.31 -27.67
C VAL A 6 17.54 21.20 -26.89
N TYR A 7 17.04 21.54 -25.70
CA TYR A 7 16.38 20.60 -24.79
C TYR A 7 14.95 21.03 -24.49
N THR A 8 14.06 20.05 -24.32
CA THR A 8 12.62 20.28 -24.07
C THR A 8 12.25 20.32 -22.60
N THR A 9 13.14 19.88 -21.69
CA THR A 9 12.89 19.87 -20.24
C THR A 9 14.01 20.56 -19.47
N LYS A 10 13.64 21.24 -18.38
CA LYS A 10 14.59 21.90 -17.47
C LYS A 10 15.53 20.91 -16.81
N GLN A 11 15.02 19.74 -16.44
CA GLN A 11 15.77 18.67 -15.77
C GLN A 11 16.94 18.22 -16.66
N ARG A 12 16.64 17.92 -17.93
CA ARG A 12 17.66 17.50 -18.89
C ARG A 12 18.67 18.60 -19.19
N ALA A 13 18.19 19.82 -19.43
CA ALA A 13 19.08 20.97 -19.65
C ALA A 13 20.00 21.24 -18.45
N SER A 14 19.47 21.17 -17.22
CA SER A 14 20.24 21.40 -16.00
C SER A 14 21.30 20.33 -15.76
N PHE A 15 20.98 19.05 -16.03
CA PHE A 15 21.94 17.96 -15.87
C PHE A 15 23.04 18.00 -16.93
N GLU A 16 22.67 18.26 -18.19
CA GLU A 16 23.64 18.41 -19.29
C GLU A 16 24.52 19.65 -19.13
N ALA A 17 23.96 20.75 -18.62
CA ALA A 17 24.71 21.94 -18.24
C ALA A 17 25.77 21.61 -17.17
N TRP A 18 25.38 20.86 -16.13
CA TRP A 18 26.30 20.43 -15.08
C TRP A 18 27.41 19.51 -15.63
N LEU A 19 27.07 18.52 -16.45
CA LEU A 19 28.04 17.60 -17.06
C LEU A 19 29.06 18.31 -17.96
N GLN A 20 28.65 19.37 -18.65
CA GLN A 20 29.49 20.10 -19.62
C GLN A 20 30.12 21.37 -19.03
N ASP A 21 29.93 21.67 -17.74
CA ASP A 21 30.24 22.95 -17.09
C ASP A 21 29.72 24.18 -17.88
N ARG A 22 28.50 24.05 -18.38
CA ARG A 22 27.76 25.06 -19.13
C ARG A 22 26.66 25.68 -18.29
N ILE A 23 26.06 26.73 -18.84
CA ILE A 23 24.88 27.40 -18.31
C ILE A 23 23.71 27.04 -19.21
N TYR A 24 22.53 26.80 -18.65
CA TYR A 24 21.32 26.71 -19.45
C TYR A 24 20.49 27.98 -19.30
N TYR A 25 19.74 28.33 -20.34
CA TYR A 25 18.68 29.32 -20.22
C TYR A 25 17.49 28.90 -21.07
N LYS A 26 16.33 29.47 -20.76
CA LYS A 26 15.10 29.21 -21.50
C LYS A 26 14.91 30.32 -22.52
N GLU A 27 14.70 29.94 -23.78
CA GLU A 27 14.29 30.83 -24.87
C GLU A 27 13.07 30.21 -25.52
N ASN A 28 11.94 30.91 -25.53
CA ASN A 28 10.64 30.36 -25.92
C ASN A 28 10.31 29.09 -25.11
N ASP A 29 10.01 27.96 -25.77
CA ASP A 29 9.68 26.67 -25.14
C ASP A 29 10.88 25.71 -25.05
N SER A 30 12.09 26.18 -25.33
CA SER A 30 13.29 25.36 -25.32
C SER A 30 14.38 25.87 -24.39
N TYR A 31 15.22 24.94 -23.94
CA TYR A 31 16.39 25.20 -23.13
C TYR A 31 17.65 25.08 -23.97
N HIS A 32 18.53 26.06 -23.85
CA HIS A 32 19.77 26.16 -24.61
C HIS A 32 20.97 26.12 -23.67
N LEU A 33 22.03 25.45 -24.09
CA LEU A 33 23.30 25.42 -23.35
C LEU A 33 24.29 26.42 -23.93
N LEU A 34 24.92 27.19 -23.04
CA LEU A 34 25.93 28.18 -23.34
C LEU A 34 27.21 27.89 -22.55
N SER A 35 28.36 28.05 -23.19
CA SER A 35 29.61 28.26 -22.47
C SER A 35 29.57 29.57 -21.69
N ARG A 36 30.46 29.73 -20.71
CA ARG A 36 30.58 30.98 -19.93
C ARG A 36 30.80 32.22 -20.81
N GLN A 37 31.56 32.10 -21.90
CA GLN A 37 31.81 33.22 -22.80
C GLN A 37 30.57 33.58 -23.63
N GLU A 38 29.86 32.56 -24.13
CA GLU A 38 28.61 32.76 -24.86
C GLU A 38 27.52 33.36 -23.97
N ALA A 39 27.45 32.94 -22.70
CA ALA A 39 26.55 33.50 -21.70
C ALA A 39 26.79 35.01 -21.49
N LYS A 40 28.06 35.42 -21.33
CA LYS A 40 28.43 36.85 -21.21
C LYS A 40 28.07 37.66 -22.46
N ASN A 41 28.29 37.10 -23.64
CA ASN A 41 27.92 37.76 -24.90
C ASN A 41 26.40 37.88 -25.05
N ARG A 42 25.65 36.85 -24.63
CA ARG A 42 24.18 36.86 -24.66
C ARG A 42 23.57 37.82 -23.66
N ILE A 43 24.15 37.97 -22.47
CA ILE A 43 23.72 38.99 -21.50
C ILE A 43 23.75 40.39 -22.14
N LYS A 44 24.83 40.75 -22.85
CA LYS A 44 24.92 42.05 -23.53
C LYS A 44 23.77 42.25 -24.52
N LYS A 45 23.56 41.24 -25.38
CA LYS A 45 22.48 41.26 -26.37
C LYS A 45 21.09 41.38 -25.72
N PHE A 46 20.81 40.63 -24.66
CA PHE A 46 19.52 40.70 -23.97
C PHE A 46 19.31 42.00 -23.18
N ILE A 47 20.39 42.66 -22.72
CA ILE A 47 20.32 44.02 -22.17
C ILE A 47 19.90 45.02 -23.25
N ASP A 48 20.48 44.91 -24.46
CA ASP A 48 20.12 45.76 -25.61
C ASP A 48 18.65 45.52 -26.03
N GLU A 49 18.16 44.28 -25.90
CA GLU A 49 16.77 43.87 -26.16
C GLU A 49 15.82 44.12 -24.97
N GLN A 50 16.31 44.69 -23.86
CA GLN A 50 15.54 44.95 -22.63
C GLN A 50 14.92 43.70 -21.96
N ASP A 51 15.42 42.49 -22.24
CA ASP A 51 15.01 41.26 -21.56
C ASP A 51 15.80 41.01 -20.26
N TYR A 52 15.49 41.80 -19.24
CA TYR A 52 16.17 41.73 -17.95
C TYR A 52 15.89 40.43 -17.17
N THR A 53 14.81 39.71 -17.51
CA THR A 53 14.44 38.46 -16.84
C THR A 53 15.39 37.34 -17.27
N THR A 54 15.64 37.21 -18.57
CA THR A 54 16.62 36.25 -19.09
C THR A 54 18.04 36.63 -18.66
N VAL A 55 18.38 37.92 -18.68
CA VAL A 55 19.69 38.41 -18.18
C VAL A 55 19.91 37.98 -16.73
N LYS A 56 18.93 38.21 -15.85
CA LYS A 56 19.01 37.80 -14.45
C LYS A 56 19.22 36.29 -14.33
N GLY A 57 18.43 35.49 -15.04
CA GLY A 57 18.55 34.02 -15.00
C GLY A 57 19.92 33.48 -15.45
N ILE A 58 20.54 34.10 -16.44
CA ILE A 58 21.90 33.76 -16.89
C ILE A 58 22.95 34.25 -15.87
N ALA A 59 22.81 35.47 -15.36
CA ALA A 59 23.73 36.06 -14.40
C ALA A 59 23.75 35.29 -13.06
N ASP A 60 22.58 34.87 -12.56
CA ASP A 60 22.44 34.07 -11.35
C ASP A 60 23.19 32.74 -11.49
N GLN A 61 23.10 32.06 -12.64
CA GLN A 61 23.84 30.82 -12.91
C GLN A 61 25.35 31.02 -13.14
N LEU A 62 25.77 32.18 -13.64
CA LEU A 62 27.19 32.54 -13.71
C LEU A 62 27.79 32.72 -12.31
N ASN A 63 27.03 33.35 -11.41
CA ASN A 63 27.44 33.61 -10.02
C ASN A 63 27.37 32.35 -9.16
N ALA A 64 26.36 31.51 -9.38
CA ALA A 64 26.15 30.25 -8.69
C ALA A 64 26.02 29.11 -9.72
N PRO A 65 27.15 28.55 -10.18
CA PRO A 65 27.13 27.42 -11.11
C PRO A 65 26.35 26.24 -10.54
N ILE A 66 25.71 25.48 -11.43
CA ILE A 66 24.98 24.27 -11.07
C ILE A 66 25.94 23.32 -10.38
N SER A 67 25.51 22.77 -9.25
CA SER A 67 26.24 21.78 -8.49
C SER A 67 25.27 20.72 -7.99
N PHE A 68 25.62 19.46 -8.14
CA PHE A 68 24.92 18.34 -7.55
C PHE A 68 25.86 17.66 -6.55
N SER A 69 25.33 17.34 -5.38
CA SER A 69 26.10 16.74 -4.29
C SER A 69 26.11 15.21 -4.35
N GLU A 70 27.09 14.60 -3.67
CA GLU A 70 27.10 13.16 -3.36
C GLU A 70 26.19 12.81 -2.18
N ARG A 71 25.58 13.82 -1.54
CA ARG A 71 24.71 13.61 -0.39
C ARG A 71 23.49 12.79 -0.81
N SER A 72 23.21 11.74 -0.04
CA SER A 72 21.99 10.96 -0.19
C SER A 72 20.76 11.82 0.14
N ILE A 73 19.84 11.92 -0.82
CA ILE A 73 18.56 12.62 -0.71
C ILE A 73 17.41 11.65 -0.93
N SER A 74 16.24 11.95 -0.35
CA SER A 74 15.03 11.15 -0.54
C SER A 74 14.25 11.65 -1.76
N LYS A 75 13.80 10.71 -2.59
CA LYS A 75 12.88 10.97 -3.70
C LYS A 75 11.64 10.13 -3.53
N SER A 76 10.48 10.76 -3.73
CA SER A 76 9.18 10.10 -3.73
C SER A 76 8.52 10.24 -5.10
N LEU A 77 7.86 9.18 -5.54
CA LEU A 77 7.16 9.07 -6.81
C LEU A 77 5.75 8.54 -6.56
N ARG A 78 4.77 9.07 -7.29
CA ARG A 78 3.42 8.50 -7.30
C ARG A 78 3.28 7.58 -8.49
N VAL A 79 3.06 6.30 -8.23
CA VAL A 79 2.83 5.28 -9.25
C VAL A 79 1.37 4.83 -9.22
N SER A 80 0.84 4.31 -10.32
CA SER A 80 -0.49 3.71 -10.30
C SER A 80 -0.50 2.47 -9.40
N PHE A 81 -1.68 2.06 -8.91
CA PHE A 81 -1.77 0.82 -8.13
C PHE A 81 -1.33 -0.41 -8.93
N LEU A 82 -1.56 -0.43 -10.25
CA LEU A 82 -1.09 -1.50 -11.13
C LEU A 82 0.44 -1.60 -11.10
N ASP A 83 1.12 -0.48 -11.30
CA ASP A 83 2.59 -0.44 -11.34
C ASP A 83 3.16 -0.77 -9.96
N TYR A 84 2.51 -0.29 -8.90
CA TYR A 84 2.82 -0.68 -7.53
C TYR A 84 2.76 -2.21 -7.36
N VAL A 85 1.67 -2.86 -7.78
CA VAL A 85 1.54 -4.32 -7.70
C VAL A 85 2.61 -5.04 -8.52
N LYS A 86 3.00 -4.53 -9.70
CA LYS A 86 4.11 -5.10 -10.49
C LYS A 86 5.42 -5.07 -9.69
N LEU A 87 5.74 -3.93 -9.08
CA LEU A 87 6.95 -3.75 -8.28
C LEU A 87 6.91 -4.63 -7.01
N VAL A 88 5.76 -4.73 -6.34
CA VAL A 88 5.58 -5.63 -5.19
C VAL A 88 5.78 -7.09 -5.61
N LYS A 89 5.24 -7.50 -6.75
CA LYS A 89 5.42 -8.86 -7.28
C LYS A 89 6.89 -9.17 -7.56
N GLN A 90 7.65 -8.23 -8.13
CA GLN A 90 9.09 -8.38 -8.33
C GLN A 90 9.82 -8.47 -6.98
N ALA A 91 9.49 -7.58 -6.03
CA ALA A 91 10.09 -7.54 -4.70
C ALA A 91 9.87 -8.87 -3.95
N LEU A 92 8.65 -9.39 -3.96
CA LEU A 92 8.29 -10.67 -3.34
C LEU A 92 9.04 -11.84 -3.98
N LYS A 93 9.13 -11.90 -5.32
CA LYS A 93 9.90 -12.95 -6.02
C LYS A 93 11.40 -12.86 -5.76
N GLY A 94 11.94 -11.64 -5.72
CA GLY A 94 13.34 -11.36 -5.45
C GLY A 94 13.70 -11.40 -3.96
N LYS A 95 12.73 -11.63 -3.06
CA LYS A 95 12.89 -11.57 -1.60
C LYS A 95 13.61 -10.31 -1.15
N THR A 96 13.20 -9.17 -1.70
CA THR A 96 13.80 -7.87 -1.45
C THR A 96 12.71 -6.83 -1.18
N ASP A 97 13.07 -5.61 -0.78
CA ASP A 97 12.12 -4.52 -0.57
C ASP A 97 11.85 -3.69 -1.85
N LEU A 98 10.78 -2.87 -1.82
CA LEU A 98 10.43 -1.99 -2.95
C LEU A 98 11.52 -0.97 -3.28
N SER A 99 12.23 -0.48 -2.27
CA SER A 99 13.31 0.49 -2.47
C SER A 99 14.41 -0.12 -3.33
N THR A 100 14.77 -1.38 -3.10
CA THR A 100 15.79 -2.11 -3.81
C THR A 100 15.36 -2.41 -5.25
N ILE A 101 14.11 -2.79 -5.47
CA ILE A 101 13.55 -2.90 -6.85
C ILE A 101 13.65 -1.57 -7.60
N MET A 102 13.27 -0.46 -6.95
CA MET A 102 13.36 0.88 -7.53
C MET A 102 14.82 1.23 -7.87
N ARG A 103 15.75 1.02 -6.94
CA ARG A 103 17.17 1.28 -7.15
C ARG A 103 17.75 0.43 -8.29
N ASN A 104 17.42 -0.87 -8.35
CA ASN A 104 17.85 -1.76 -9.43
C ASN A 104 17.35 -1.29 -10.81
N THR A 105 16.13 -0.76 -10.88
CA THR A 105 15.60 -0.18 -12.12
C THR A 105 16.39 1.07 -12.51
N ILE A 106 16.63 1.97 -11.56
CA ILE A 106 17.42 3.19 -11.78
C ILE A 106 18.84 2.85 -12.23
N VAL A 107 19.46 1.82 -11.65
CA VAL A 107 20.79 1.36 -12.07
C VAL A 107 20.80 0.98 -13.53
N LYS A 108 19.85 0.18 -14.00
CA LYS A 108 19.75 -0.21 -15.42
C LYS A 108 19.60 1.01 -16.34
N ASP A 109 18.68 1.92 -16.01
CA ASP A 109 18.46 3.14 -16.79
C ASP A 109 19.74 3.99 -16.91
N LEU A 110 20.51 4.07 -15.83
CA LEU A 110 21.72 4.88 -15.77
C LEU A 110 22.95 4.20 -16.39
N GLU A 111 23.02 2.87 -16.45
CA GLU A 111 24.10 2.16 -17.15
C GLU A 111 24.10 2.52 -18.64
N GLU A 112 22.93 2.51 -19.28
CA GLU A 112 22.77 2.91 -20.67
C GLU A 112 23.14 4.39 -20.88
N LEU A 113 22.72 5.26 -19.96
CA LEU A 113 23.07 6.67 -19.99
C LEU A 113 24.59 6.86 -19.91
N ILE A 114 25.26 6.23 -18.95
CA ILE A 114 26.72 6.34 -18.76
C ILE A 114 27.45 5.84 -20.01
N ALA A 115 27.03 4.71 -20.59
CA ALA A 115 27.62 4.19 -21.83
C ALA A 115 27.52 5.20 -22.99
N ASN A 116 26.38 5.88 -23.12
CA ASN A 116 26.14 6.89 -24.16
C ASN A 116 26.90 8.20 -23.92
N ILE A 117 27.00 8.64 -22.66
CA ILE A 117 27.75 9.83 -22.26
C ILE A 117 29.23 9.70 -22.66
N ASN A 118 29.82 8.51 -22.53
CA ASN A 118 31.24 8.26 -22.84
C ASN A 118 31.63 8.54 -24.28
N GLN A 119 30.66 8.57 -25.19
CA GLN A 119 30.87 8.81 -26.62
C GLN A 119 30.84 10.31 -26.99
N ARG A 120 30.46 11.20 -26.05
CA ARG A 120 30.31 12.63 -26.30
C ARG A 120 31.58 13.40 -25.97
N ARG A 121 32.02 14.26 -26.89
CA ARG A 121 33.30 15.01 -26.79
C ARG A 121 33.25 16.26 -25.90
N GLU A 122 32.07 16.70 -25.45
CA GLU A 122 31.88 18.01 -24.79
C GLU A 122 31.68 17.94 -23.26
N ILE A 123 31.92 16.78 -22.64
CA ILE A 123 31.71 16.57 -21.19
C ILE A 123 32.97 16.95 -20.40
N ALA A 124 32.79 17.60 -19.26
CA ALA A 124 33.86 17.90 -18.32
C ALA A 124 34.36 16.60 -17.64
N PRO A 125 35.64 16.20 -17.82
CA PRO A 125 36.13 14.90 -17.35
C PRO A 125 35.98 14.69 -15.83
N HIS A 126 36.16 15.74 -15.04
CA HIS A 126 36.04 15.66 -13.59
C HIS A 126 34.58 15.43 -13.14
N ARG A 127 33.59 16.01 -13.84
CA ARG A 127 32.16 15.78 -13.56
C ARG A 127 31.75 14.36 -13.89
N LEU A 128 32.22 13.84 -15.02
CA LEU A 128 31.98 12.46 -15.41
C LEU A 128 32.58 11.47 -14.41
N ASN A 129 33.81 11.71 -13.96
CA ASN A 129 34.45 10.86 -12.94
C ASN A 129 33.69 10.91 -11.61
N LEU A 130 33.29 12.10 -11.16
CA LEU A 130 32.48 12.26 -9.95
C LEU A 130 31.16 11.49 -10.05
N PHE A 131 30.45 11.64 -11.17
CA PHE A 131 29.20 10.94 -11.43
C PHE A 131 29.37 9.41 -11.44
N ARG A 132 30.39 8.90 -12.14
CA ARG A 132 30.69 7.47 -12.21
C ARG A 132 31.06 6.90 -10.85
N GLN A 133 31.90 7.60 -10.09
CA GLN A 133 32.30 7.13 -8.76
C GLN A 133 31.08 7.05 -7.84
N ALA A 134 30.25 8.10 -7.79
CA ALA A 134 29.02 8.09 -7.01
C ALA A 134 28.05 6.97 -7.45
N PHE A 135 27.95 6.72 -8.77
CA PHE A 135 27.13 5.66 -9.32
C PHE A 135 27.62 4.26 -8.91
N GLU A 136 28.91 3.95 -9.11
CA GLU A 136 29.47 2.65 -8.77
C GLU A 136 29.42 2.39 -7.25
N THR A 137 29.71 3.38 -6.42
CA THR A 137 29.57 3.27 -4.96
C THR A 137 28.12 2.98 -4.56
N TRP A 138 27.17 3.76 -5.09
CA TRP A 138 25.75 3.55 -4.76
C TRP A 138 25.20 2.22 -5.30
N LYS A 139 25.74 1.73 -6.42
CA LYS A 139 25.42 0.42 -6.99
C LYS A 139 25.97 -0.71 -6.13
N SER A 140 27.20 -0.62 -5.62
CA SER A 140 27.76 -1.65 -4.72
C SER A 140 26.99 -1.77 -3.39
N GLU A 141 26.40 -0.68 -2.91
CA GLU A 141 25.55 -0.68 -1.71
C GLU A 141 24.22 -1.44 -1.90
N LEU A 142 23.85 -1.84 -3.12
CA LEU A 142 22.66 -2.66 -3.38
C LEU A 142 22.84 -4.10 -2.94
N SER A 143 24.06 -4.64 -3.03
CA SER A 143 24.37 -6.02 -2.71
C SER A 143 24.49 -6.32 -1.22
N GLU A 144 24.62 -5.29 -0.37
CA GLU A 144 24.98 -5.45 1.05
C GLU A 144 23.80 -5.39 2.03
N THR A 145 22.60 -5.03 1.57
CA THR A 145 21.41 -4.97 2.43
C THR A 145 20.53 -6.19 2.23
N GLU A 146 20.65 -7.16 3.13
CA GLU A 146 19.62 -8.19 3.36
C GLU A 146 18.31 -7.46 3.72
N SER A 147 17.48 -7.20 2.70
CA SER A 147 16.19 -6.55 2.86
C SER A 147 15.17 -7.62 3.24
N SER A 148 14.89 -7.72 4.54
CA SER A 148 13.85 -8.60 5.06
C SER A 148 12.49 -8.20 4.47
N PRO A 149 11.80 -9.11 3.77
CA PRO A 149 10.53 -8.80 3.13
C PRO A 149 9.42 -9.00 4.15
N GLN A 150 8.91 -7.96 4.82
CA GLN A 150 7.65 -8.17 5.55
C GLN A 150 6.79 -6.94 5.88
N SER A 151 7.32 -5.75 6.19
CA SER A 151 6.49 -4.67 6.76
C SER A 151 6.02 -3.56 5.79
N SER A 152 6.44 -3.56 4.52
CA SER A 152 6.37 -2.36 3.67
C SER A 152 5.31 -2.37 2.56
N TYR A 153 4.48 -3.42 2.46
CA TYR A 153 3.58 -3.61 1.31
C TYR A 153 2.13 -3.20 1.56
N SER A 154 1.81 -2.63 2.71
CA SER A 154 0.45 -2.17 2.99
C SER A 154 0.20 -0.83 2.31
N PRO A 155 -0.72 -0.72 1.34
CA PRO A 155 -1.19 0.58 0.87
C PRO A 155 -1.78 1.33 2.07
N SER A 156 -1.43 2.62 2.20
CA SER A 156 -1.79 3.48 3.33
C SER A 156 -3.22 3.26 3.84
N MET A 157 -3.37 3.05 5.15
CA MET A 157 -4.62 2.72 5.84
C MET A 157 -5.82 3.58 5.40
N PHE A 158 -6.94 2.93 5.12
CA PHE A 158 -8.22 3.59 4.90
C PHE A 158 -8.87 3.97 6.25
N HIS A 159 -9.20 5.25 6.44
CA HIS A 159 -10.23 5.67 7.39
C HIS A 159 -11.52 5.89 6.59
N TYR A 160 -12.49 5.00 6.74
CA TYR A 160 -13.79 5.17 6.09
C TYR A 160 -14.91 5.19 7.16
N PRO A 161 -15.44 6.37 7.49
CA PRO A 161 -16.36 6.53 8.62
C PRO A 161 -17.75 5.89 8.41
N VAL A 162 -18.17 5.64 7.17
CA VAL A 162 -19.54 5.17 6.85
C VAL A 162 -19.75 3.67 7.16
N MET A 163 -18.68 2.93 7.46
CA MET A 163 -18.70 1.47 7.56
C MET A 163 -18.97 0.87 8.94
N LYS A 164 -18.79 1.64 10.01
CA LYS A 164 -18.67 1.06 11.37
C LYS A 164 -19.90 0.27 11.83
N LYS A 165 -21.13 0.63 11.45
CA LYS A 165 -22.33 -0.04 12.01
C LYS A 165 -22.74 -1.32 11.27
N LYS A 166 -22.80 -1.32 9.94
CA LYS A 166 -23.41 -2.44 9.18
C LYS A 166 -22.54 -3.70 9.10
N LEU A 167 -21.21 -3.57 9.06
CA LEU A 167 -20.29 -4.72 8.94
C LEU A 167 -19.70 -5.16 10.28
N VAL A 168 -19.46 -4.25 11.23
CA VAL A 168 -18.84 -4.61 12.52
C VAL A 168 -19.86 -5.30 13.44
N LYS A 169 -21.14 -4.91 13.40
CA LYS A 169 -22.22 -5.55 14.20
C LYS A 169 -22.25 -7.06 14.01
N PRO A 170 -22.43 -7.57 12.78
CA PRO A 170 -22.63 -8.99 12.58
C PRO A 170 -21.34 -9.78 12.83
N ILE A 171 -20.17 -9.18 12.58
CA ILE A 171 -18.87 -9.77 12.93
C ILE A 171 -18.72 -9.95 14.44
N ILE A 172 -18.99 -8.90 15.23
CA ILE A 172 -18.91 -8.99 16.69
C ILE A 172 -19.90 -10.04 17.19
N GLN A 173 -21.14 -10.04 16.68
CA GLN A 173 -22.16 -11.05 17.03
C GLN A 173 -21.72 -12.47 16.68
N GLN A 174 -21.13 -12.69 15.50
CA GLN A 174 -20.62 -13.99 15.11
C GLN A 174 -19.47 -14.44 16.02
N ALA A 175 -18.55 -13.54 16.35
CA ALA A 175 -17.43 -13.85 17.22
C ALA A 175 -17.89 -14.17 18.65
N ILE A 176 -18.86 -13.42 19.16
CA ILE A 176 -19.62 -13.69 20.37
C ILE A 176 -20.23 -15.10 20.33
N GLY A 177 -20.91 -15.47 19.25
CA GLY A 177 -21.46 -16.82 19.04
C GLY A 177 -20.38 -17.91 19.09
N GLN A 178 -19.22 -17.65 18.47
CA GLN A 178 -18.08 -18.58 18.52
C GLN A 178 -17.51 -18.73 19.94
N ILE A 179 -17.46 -17.67 20.73
CA ILE A 179 -17.06 -17.74 22.15
C ILE A 179 -18.04 -18.66 22.89
N LYS A 180 -19.35 -18.45 22.74
CA LYS A 180 -20.39 -19.30 23.37
C LYS A 180 -20.25 -20.77 22.97
N GLN A 181 -20.02 -21.03 21.68
CA GLN A 181 -19.90 -22.39 21.15
C GLN A 181 -18.62 -23.09 21.64
N ARG A 182 -17.48 -22.41 21.57
CA ARG A 182 -16.18 -22.99 21.95
C ARG A 182 -16.02 -23.13 23.45
N CYS A 183 -16.60 -22.23 24.24
CA CYS A 183 -16.64 -22.31 25.70
C CYS A 183 -17.90 -23.01 26.23
N SER A 184 -18.48 -23.96 25.48
CA SER A 184 -19.74 -24.63 25.83
C SER A 184 -19.69 -25.44 27.14
N SER A 185 -18.49 -25.80 27.61
CA SER A 185 -18.27 -26.40 28.94
C SER A 185 -18.48 -25.42 30.10
N ILE A 186 -18.55 -24.11 29.81
CA ILE A 186 -18.81 -23.05 30.78
C ILE A 186 -20.28 -22.61 30.60
N PRO A 187 -21.11 -22.60 31.65
CA PRO A 187 -22.49 -22.17 31.54
C PRO A 187 -22.60 -20.75 30.96
N PRO A 188 -23.47 -20.51 29.95
CA PRO A 188 -23.56 -19.21 29.28
C PRO A 188 -23.74 -18.05 30.26
N ARG A 189 -24.60 -18.20 31.28
CA ARG A 189 -24.83 -17.16 32.31
C ARG A 189 -23.56 -16.72 33.05
N VAL A 190 -22.56 -17.60 33.18
CA VAL A 190 -21.28 -17.28 33.82
C VAL A 190 -20.43 -16.41 32.90
N LEU A 191 -20.35 -16.78 31.61
CA LEU A 191 -19.69 -15.98 30.58
C LEU A 191 -20.37 -14.61 30.45
N GLU A 192 -21.70 -14.57 30.43
CA GLU A 192 -22.47 -13.33 30.27
C GLU A 192 -22.25 -12.37 31.45
N ARG A 193 -22.34 -12.89 32.67
CA ARG A 193 -22.11 -12.09 33.89
C ARG A 193 -20.68 -11.56 33.99
N ARG A 194 -19.68 -12.39 33.66
CA ARG A 194 -18.27 -12.05 33.86
C ARG A 194 -17.72 -11.17 32.74
N LEU A 195 -18.06 -11.47 31.49
CA LEU A 195 -17.58 -10.69 30.34
C LEU A 195 -18.34 -9.36 30.22
N LYS A 196 -19.51 -9.22 30.86
CA LYS A 196 -20.38 -8.02 30.82
C LYS A 196 -20.64 -7.51 29.39
N VAL A 197 -20.58 -8.42 28.43
CA VAL A 197 -20.98 -8.15 27.06
C VAL A 197 -22.49 -8.21 27.07
N ASP A 198 -23.16 -7.20 26.54
CA ASP A 198 -24.60 -7.27 26.38
C ASP A 198 -24.90 -8.10 25.11
N TRP A 199 -25.36 -9.33 25.31
CA TRP A 199 -25.52 -10.31 24.22
C TRP A 199 -26.84 -10.12 23.47
N GLU A 200 -27.80 -9.38 24.05
CA GLU A 200 -29.15 -9.20 23.53
C GLU A 200 -29.50 -7.74 23.24
N THR A 201 -28.91 -6.77 23.95
CA THR A 201 -29.22 -5.35 23.73
C THR A 201 -28.40 -4.76 22.59
N SER A 202 -29.07 -3.93 21.79
CA SER A 202 -28.56 -3.34 20.56
C SER A 202 -27.15 -2.79 20.73
N ILE A 203 -26.21 -3.36 19.96
CA ILE A 203 -24.85 -2.81 19.74
C ILE A 203 -24.92 -1.32 19.31
N ASP A 204 -26.11 -0.83 18.91
CA ASP A 204 -26.43 0.53 18.46
C ASP A 204 -25.97 1.65 19.41
N ASP A 205 -25.87 1.40 20.72
CA ASP A 205 -25.45 2.37 21.75
C ASP A 205 -23.95 2.33 22.11
N VAL A 206 -23.19 1.33 21.62
CA VAL A 206 -21.76 1.14 21.97
C VAL A 206 -20.83 1.57 20.82
N TYR A 207 -21.38 2.06 19.70
CA TYR A 207 -20.65 2.26 18.45
C TYR A 207 -19.68 3.43 18.38
N ASP A 208 -19.79 4.41 19.26
CA ASP A 208 -18.94 5.60 19.17
C ASP A 208 -17.47 5.29 19.51
N ASP A 209 -17.23 4.15 20.19
CA ASP A 209 -15.93 3.80 20.76
C ASP A 209 -15.21 2.60 20.11
N TYR A 210 -15.83 1.89 19.17
CA TYR A 210 -15.15 0.80 18.48
C TYR A 210 -14.23 1.32 17.37
N THR A 211 -12.96 0.92 17.46
CA THR A 211 -11.97 1.15 16.40
C THR A 211 -11.84 -0.12 15.58
N ALA A 212 -12.32 -0.05 14.33
CA ALA A 212 -12.06 -1.07 13.33
C ALA A 212 -10.93 -0.57 12.42
N PHE A 213 -9.98 -1.44 12.13
CA PHE A 213 -8.83 -1.21 11.29
C PHE A 213 -8.95 -2.11 10.07
N LEU A 214 -8.66 -1.55 8.90
CA LEU A 214 -8.53 -2.32 7.67
C LEU A 214 -7.05 -2.56 7.44
N ASP A 215 -6.67 -3.83 7.44
CA ASP A 215 -5.36 -4.26 6.97
C ASP A 215 -5.49 -4.69 5.51
N ILE A 216 -4.57 -4.22 4.68
CA ILE A 216 -4.53 -4.52 3.26
C ILE A 216 -3.11 -4.99 2.98
N GLU A 217 -2.98 -6.22 2.55
CA GLU A 217 -1.70 -6.85 2.32
C GLU A 217 -1.63 -7.43 0.91
N ILE A 218 -0.47 -7.32 0.28
CA ILE A 218 -0.14 -8.03 -0.95
C ILE A 218 0.90 -9.08 -0.59
N GLN A 219 0.56 -10.36 -0.74
CA GLN A 219 1.41 -11.49 -0.32
C GLN A 219 1.55 -12.55 -1.42
N LEU A 220 2.51 -13.45 -1.27
CA LEU A 220 2.60 -14.67 -2.08
C LEU A 220 1.83 -15.80 -1.41
N SER A 221 0.94 -16.44 -2.15
CA SER A 221 0.34 -17.71 -1.75
C SER A 221 1.37 -18.85 -1.78
N GLN A 222 1.01 -19.98 -1.18
CA GLN A 222 1.85 -21.19 -1.14
C GLN A 222 2.21 -21.73 -2.54
N ASN A 223 1.37 -21.49 -3.55
CA ASN A 223 1.63 -21.85 -4.95
C ASN A 223 2.36 -20.74 -5.74
N GLY A 224 2.82 -19.67 -5.07
CA GLY A 224 3.58 -18.57 -5.68
C GLY A 224 2.76 -17.53 -6.46
N GLN A 225 1.43 -17.54 -6.31
CA GLN A 225 0.56 -16.51 -6.86
C GLN A 225 0.56 -15.27 -5.96
N VAL A 226 0.42 -14.08 -6.56
CA VAL A 226 0.29 -12.84 -5.77
C VAL A 226 -1.17 -12.69 -5.37
N MET A 227 -1.43 -12.43 -4.09
CA MET A 227 -2.76 -12.32 -3.51
C MET A 227 -2.97 -10.93 -2.92
N LEU A 228 -4.16 -10.36 -3.11
CA LEU A 228 -4.65 -9.23 -2.34
C LEU A 228 -5.42 -9.79 -1.15
N LYS A 229 -4.94 -9.53 0.06
CA LYS A 229 -5.64 -9.82 1.30
C LYS A 229 -6.17 -8.52 1.89
N VAL A 230 -7.43 -8.50 2.26
CA VAL A 230 -8.05 -7.42 3.03
C VAL A 230 -8.63 -8.04 4.29
N GLU A 231 -8.11 -7.63 5.44
CA GLU A 231 -8.61 -8.04 6.75
C GLU A 231 -9.29 -6.87 7.44
N LEU A 232 -10.42 -7.13 8.08
CA LEU A 232 -10.97 -6.25 9.09
C LEU A 232 -10.48 -6.72 10.45
N ALA A 233 -9.71 -5.88 11.13
CA ALA A 233 -9.38 -6.03 12.53
C ALA A 233 -10.31 -5.15 13.37
N THR A 234 -10.98 -5.73 14.36
CA THR A 234 -11.76 -4.99 15.35
C THR A 234 -11.52 -5.61 16.72
N PHE A 235 -11.89 -4.92 17.78
CA PHE A 235 -11.83 -5.50 19.11
C PHE A 235 -13.10 -5.24 19.91
N LEU A 236 -13.44 -6.19 20.77
CA LEU A 236 -14.45 -6.03 21.80
C LEU A 236 -13.76 -5.67 23.11
N ARG A 237 -14.12 -4.51 23.65
CA ARG A 237 -13.68 -4.11 24.99
C ARG A 237 -14.50 -4.87 26.01
N LEU A 238 -13.84 -5.67 26.84
CA LEU A 238 -14.47 -6.24 28.02
C LEU A 238 -14.31 -5.27 29.18
N ASN A 239 -15.38 -5.12 29.97
CA ASN A 239 -15.34 -4.34 31.21
C ASN A 239 -14.72 -5.18 32.34
N MET A 240 -13.49 -5.60 32.09
CA MET A 240 -12.65 -6.47 32.90
C MET A 240 -11.19 -6.07 32.65
N ASP A 241 -10.37 -5.94 33.70
CA ASP A 241 -8.92 -5.77 33.56
C ASP A 241 -8.17 -7.12 33.49
N PHE A 242 -6.87 -7.08 33.20
CA PHE A 242 -6.07 -8.30 33.10
C PHE A 242 -6.03 -9.11 34.42
N LYS A 243 -6.05 -8.46 35.58
CA LYS A 243 -6.03 -9.13 36.90
C LYS A 243 -7.34 -9.85 37.16
N GLU A 244 -8.47 -9.19 36.88
CA GLU A 244 -9.80 -9.76 36.98
C GLU A 244 -9.96 -10.96 36.03
N TYR A 245 -9.37 -10.90 34.84
CA TYR A 245 -9.33 -12.03 33.91
C TYR A 245 -8.53 -13.22 34.44
N VAL A 246 -7.37 -12.99 35.07
CA VAL A 246 -6.59 -14.06 35.70
C VAL A 246 -7.40 -14.72 36.83
N ILE A 247 -8.15 -13.94 37.61
CA ILE A 247 -9.05 -14.48 38.64
C ILE A 247 -10.17 -15.30 38.00
N PHE A 248 -10.84 -14.76 36.98
CA PHE A 248 -11.92 -15.45 36.29
C PHE A 248 -11.46 -16.77 35.65
N SER A 249 -10.29 -16.78 35.01
CA SER A 249 -9.71 -18.00 34.43
C SER A 249 -9.41 -19.06 35.49
N LYS A 250 -8.94 -18.68 36.68
CA LYS A 250 -8.76 -19.61 37.81
C LYS A 250 -10.07 -20.12 38.37
N GLU A 251 -11.11 -19.28 38.45
CA GLU A 251 -12.44 -19.72 38.84
C GLU A 251 -13.00 -20.75 37.86
N VAL A 252 -12.79 -20.54 36.55
CA VAL A 252 -13.20 -21.48 35.52
C VAL A 252 -12.44 -22.80 35.64
N GLU A 253 -11.13 -22.74 35.91
CA GLU A 253 -10.32 -23.93 36.16
C GLU A 253 -10.83 -24.74 37.36
N ASN A 254 -11.14 -24.06 38.46
CA ASN A 254 -11.62 -24.70 39.68
C ASN A 254 -13.04 -25.28 39.55
N GLN A 255 -13.92 -24.63 38.77
CA GLN A 255 -15.35 -25.02 38.68
C GLN A 255 -15.66 -25.93 37.48
N TYR A 256 -14.96 -25.74 36.36
CA TYR A 256 -15.25 -26.41 35.08
C TYR A 256 -14.03 -27.17 34.52
N GLY A 257 -12.90 -27.17 35.24
CA GLY A 257 -11.71 -27.94 34.92
C GLY A 257 -10.66 -27.19 34.09
N VAL A 258 -9.45 -27.75 34.07
CA VAL A 258 -8.28 -27.19 33.38
C VAL A 258 -8.53 -26.98 31.89
N GLU A 259 -9.21 -27.92 31.24
CA GLU A 259 -9.52 -27.86 29.80
C GLU A 259 -10.44 -26.69 29.44
N ALA A 260 -11.46 -26.41 30.28
CA ALA A 260 -12.35 -25.26 30.09
C ALA A 260 -11.59 -23.93 30.24
N SER A 261 -10.68 -23.85 31.23
CA SER A 261 -9.83 -22.67 31.43
C SER A 261 -8.86 -22.45 30.28
N GLN A 262 -8.22 -23.51 29.78
CA GLN A 262 -7.35 -23.44 28.60
C GLN A 262 -8.10 -23.01 27.34
N THR A 263 -9.32 -23.53 27.16
CA THR A 263 -10.18 -23.15 26.04
C THR A 263 -10.57 -21.68 26.11
N LEU A 264 -10.98 -21.18 27.27
CA LEU A 264 -11.25 -19.76 27.49
C LEU A 264 -10.04 -18.89 27.14
N LYS A 265 -8.85 -19.26 27.63
CA LYS A 265 -7.61 -18.52 27.35
C LYS A 265 -7.31 -18.42 25.86
N LYS A 266 -7.44 -19.55 25.15
CA LYS A 266 -7.20 -19.63 23.71
C LYS A 266 -8.24 -18.87 22.89
N VAL A 267 -9.50 -18.87 23.33
CA VAL A 267 -10.59 -18.19 22.62
C VAL A 267 -10.52 -16.68 22.79
N LEU A 268 -10.13 -16.20 23.97
CA LEU A 268 -10.02 -14.77 24.25
C LEU A 268 -8.69 -14.15 23.79
N ASP A 269 -7.64 -14.97 23.67
CA ASP A 269 -6.32 -14.63 23.09
C ASP A 269 -5.79 -13.26 23.55
N VAL A 270 -5.72 -13.09 24.87
CA VAL A 270 -5.48 -11.80 25.50
C VAL A 270 -4.00 -11.41 25.44
N ASP A 271 -3.71 -10.26 24.82
CA ASP A 271 -2.41 -9.60 24.91
C ASP A 271 -2.28 -8.86 26.25
N LYS A 272 -1.35 -9.33 27.10
CA LYS A 272 -1.11 -8.75 28.43
C LYS A 272 -0.58 -7.32 28.35
N GLU A 273 0.42 -7.07 27.51
CA GLU A 273 1.10 -5.76 27.46
C GLU A 273 0.11 -4.70 27.00
N TRP A 274 -0.68 -5.03 25.97
CA TRP A 274 -1.70 -4.13 25.48
C TRP A 274 -2.84 -3.93 26.49
N ALA A 275 -3.33 -4.99 27.14
CA ALA A 275 -4.37 -4.88 28.17
C ALA A 275 -3.94 -4.04 29.39
N GLU A 276 -2.67 -4.12 29.78
CA GLU A 276 -2.09 -3.28 30.83
C GLU A 276 -1.95 -1.82 30.40
N GLU A 277 -1.57 -1.56 29.14
CA GLU A 277 -1.46 -0.21 28.57
C GLU A 277 -2.81 0.51 28.51
N ILE A 278 -3.86 -0.18 28.05
CA ILE A 278 -5.19 0.42 27.89
C ILE A 278 -6.07 0.32 29.15
N GLY A 279 -5.62 -0.40 30.18
CA GLY A 279 -6.34 -0.57 31.45
C GLY A 279 -7.64 -1.38 31.35
N MET A 280 -7.83 -2.14 30.28
CA MET A 280 -9.01 -2.97 30.00
C MET A 280 -8.62 -4.14 29.11
N LEU A 281 -9.46 -5.17 29.04
CA LEU A 281 -9.16 -6.39 28.29
C LEU A 281 -9.80 -6.36 26.89
N PRO A 282 -9.00 -6.26 25.81
CA PRO A 282 -9.50 -6.29 24.45
C PRO A 282 -9.54 -7.73 23.94
N ILE A 283 -10.67 -8.14 23.36
CA ILE A 283 -10.73 -9.36 22.54
C ILE A 283 -10.58 -8.95 21.09
N PHE A 284 -9.50 -9.40 20.44
CA PHE A 284 -9.23 -9.05 19.05
C PHE A 284 -9.94 -10.01 18.10
N PHE A 285 -10.55 -9.44 17.06
CA PHE A 285 -11.19 -10.20 15.99
C PHE A 285 -10.61 -9.75 14.65
N LYS A 286 -10.08 -10.72 13.91
CA LYS A 286 -9.69 -10.54 12.51
C LYS A 286 -10.66 -11.31 11.64
N VAL A 287 -11.20 -10.65 10.63
CA VAL A 287 -12.05 -11.26 9.62
C VAL A 287 -11.46 -10.97 8.25
N ASP A 288 -11.16 -12.03 7.50
CA ASP A 288 -10.80 -11.93 6.09
C ASP A 288 -12.02 -11.42 5.32
N ILE A 289 -11.96 -10.20 4.81
CA ILE A 289 -12.99 -9.58 3.97
C ILE A 289 -12.82 -10.06 2.53
N LEU A 290 -11.58 -10.11 2.07
CA LEU A 290 -11.22 -10.47 0.71
C LEU A 290 -9.87 -11.19 0.72
N SER A 291 -9.78 -12.29 0.01
CA SER A 291 -8.51 -12.94 -0.33
C SER A 291 -8.61 -13.43 -1.76
N VAL A 292 -8.06 -12.67 -2.70
CA VAL A 292 -8.20 -12.94 -4.14
C VAL A 292 -6.86 -12.89 -4.87
N PRO A 293 -6.66 -13.73 -5.89
CA PRO A 293 -5.47 -13.66 -6.71
C PRO A 293 -5.44 -12.36 -7.51
N ILE A 294 -4.25 -11.78 -7.61
CA ILE A 294 -3.97 -10.63 -8.45
C ILE A 294 -3.26 -11.10 -9.73
N GLU A 295 -3.90 -10.87 -10.87
CA GLU A 295 -3.31 -11.11 -12.18
C GLU A 295 -3.09 -9.80 -12.93
N ILE A 296 -1.96 -9.71 -13.61
CA ILE A 296 -1.64 -8.59 -14.49
C ILE A 296 -1.40 -9.14 -15.88
N LYS A 297 -2.23 -8.74 -16.84
CA LYS A 297 -2.12 -9.11 -18.26
C LYS A 297 -2.11 -7.85 -19.11
N GLY A 298 -0.93 -7.45 -19.58
CA GLY A 298 -0.75 -6.18 -20.30
C GLY A 298 -1.16 -4.97 -19.46
N LYS A 299 -2.24 -4.30 -19.86
CA LYS A 299 -2.81 -3.12 -19.20
C LYS A 299 -4.01 -3.45 -18.28
N THR A 300 -4.29 -4.73 -18.06
CA THR A 300 -5.43 -5.17 -17.25
C THR A 300 -4.94 -5.75 -15.93
N LEU A 301 -5.49 -5.22 -14.84
CA LEU A 301 -5.37 -5.76 -13.48
C LEU A 301 -6.63 -6.56 -13.17
N SER A 302 -6.49 -7.84 -12.84
CA SER A 302 -7.59 -8.66 -12.32
C SER A 302 -7.35 -9.00 -10.85
N MET A 303 -8.39 -8.88 -10.03
CA MET A 303 -8.40 -9.22 -8.60
C MET A 303 -9.64 -10.11 -8.35
N GLY A 304 -9.46 -11.42 -8.46
CA GLY A 304 -10.58 -12.36 -8.52
C GLY A 304 -11.48 -12.04 -9.73
N ASN A 305 -12.77 -11.79 -9.48
CA ASN A 305 -13.75 -11.46 -10.54
C ASN A 305 -13.70 -9.99 -10.98
N ILE A 306 -12.94 -9.13 -10.30
CA ILE A 306 -12.80 -7.72 -10.68
C ILE A 306 -11.71 -7.61 -11.74
N SER A 307 -12.01 -6.98 -12.88
CA SER A 307 -11.01 -6.53 -13.83
C SER A 307 -11.01 -5.02 -13.98
N ALA A 308 -9.82 -4.44 -14.08
CA ALA A 308 -9.59 -3.03 -14.32
C ALA A 308 -8.67 -2.89 -15.54
N GLU A 309 -9.21 -2.35 -16.64
CA GLU A 309 -8.45 -2.04 -17.85
C GLU A 309 -7.88 -0.62 -17.79
N TYR A 310 -6.65 -0.45 -18.28
CA TYR A 310 -6.00 0.85 -18.35
C TYR A 310 -6.01 1.40 -19.79
N GLU A 311 -6.88 2.37 -20.07
CA GLU A 311 -6.89 3.14 -21.33
C GLU A 311 -6.25 4.52 -21.16
N GLY A 312 -4.95 4.63 -21.43
CA GLY A 312 -4.23 5.91 -21.38
C GLY A 312 -4.25 6.56 -19.98
N ARG A 313 -4.18 7.90 -19.92
CA ARG A 313 -4.18 8.65 -18.63
C ARG A 313 -5.53 8.61 -17.89
N ALA A 314 -6.60 8.11 -18.51
CA ALA A 314 -7.95 8.12 -17.97
C ALA A 314 -8.31 6.74 -17.38
N LYS A 315 -8.22 6.63 -16.05
CA LYS A 315 -8.54 5.43 -15.25
C LYS A 315 -10.03 5.09 -15.31
N LYS A 316 -10.49 4.34 -16.31
CA LYS A 316 -11.84 3.76 -16.33
C LYS A 316 -11.78 2.31 -15.83
N VAL A 317 -12.20 2.09 -14.58
CA VAL A 317 -12.44 0.75 -14.05
C VAL A 317 -13.88 0.37 -14.38
N LYS A 318 -14.09 -0.68 -15.18
CA LYS A 318 -15.39 -1.34 -15.33
C LYS A 318 -15.41 -2.57 -14.40
N PRO A 319 -15.97 -2.47 -13.18
CA PRO A 319 -16.15 -3.66 -12.36
C PRO A 319 -17.15 -4.59 -13.06
N GLN A 320 -16.73 -5.83 -13.30
CA GLN A 320 -17.65 -6.93 -13.62
C GLN A 320 -17.76 -7.78 -12.36
N PHE A 321 -18.99 -8.01 -11.90
CA PHE A 321 -19.27 -8.85 -10.76
C PHE A 321 -20.05 -10.06 -11.25
N GLU A 322 -19.41 -11.22 -11.30
CA GLU A 322 -20.14 -12.49 -11.31
C GLU A 322 -20.43 -12.86 -9.86
N LYS A 323 -21.72 -12.95 -9.49
CA LYS A 323 -22.20 -13.35 -8.15
C LYS A 323 -22.32 -14.88 -8.12
N PRO A 324 -21.38 -15.64 -7.49
CA PRO A 324 -21.38 -17.10 -7.56
C PRO A 324 -22.37 -17.78 -6.58
N GLU A 325 -23.00 -17.04 -5.65
CA GLU A 325 -23.69 -17.61 -4.48
C GLU A 325 -25.22 -17.59 -4.52
N ASP A 326 -25.83 -17.16 -5.63
CA ASP A 326 -27.29 -17.11 -5.75
C ASP A 326 -27.93 -18.50 -5.55
N THR A 327 -27.20 -19.58 -5.87
CA THR A 327 -27.68 -20.95 -5.75
C THR A 327 -27.79 -21.42 -4.29
N GLN A 328 -26.79 -21.18 -3.44
CA GLN A 328 -26.81 -21.63 -2.04
C GLN A 328 -27.80 -20.81 -1.20
N LEU A 329 -27.92 -19.52 -1.50
CA LEU A 329 -28.85 -18.61 -0.86
C LEU A 329 -30.31 -18.98 -1.21
N ALA A 330 -30.58 -19.39 -2.46
CA ALA A 330 -31.88 -19.90 -2.87
C ALA A 330 -32.26 -21.21 -2.17
N VAL A 331 -31.30 -22.13 -1.99
CA VAL A 331 -31.53 -23.41 -1.27
C VAL A 331 -31.89 -23.16 0.19
N LEU A 332 -31.12 -22.34 0.92
CA LEU A 332 -31.39 -22.05 2.33
C LEU A 332 -32.72 -21.29 2.52
N LYS A 333 -33.08 -20.39 1.60
CA LYS A 333 -34.41 -19.75 1.59
C LYS A 333 -35.54 -20.75 1.37
N SER A 334 -35.33 -21.77 0.54
CA SER A 334 -36.31 -22.85 0.39
C SER A 334 -36.40 -23.74 1.63
N GLU A 335 -35.28 -24.00 2.31
CA GLU A 335 -35.24 -24.82 3.53
C GLU A 335 -35.94 -24.14 4.71
N ILE A 336 -35.74 -22.83 4.91
CA ILE A 336 -36.43 -22.08 5.97
C ILE A 336 -37.95 -22.02 5.72
N ASP A 337 -38.37 -21.84 4.46
CA ASP A 337 -39.79 -21.86 4.10
C ASP A 337 -40.43 -23.23 4.34
N LYS A 338 -39.68 -24.32 4.10
CA LYS A 338 -40.12 -25.69 4.36
C LYS A 338 -40.24 -25.95 5.86
N ALA A 339 -39.21 -25.60 6.65
CA ALA A 339 -39.21 -25.75 8.10
C ALA A 339 -40.34 -24.93 8.75
N ARG A 340 -40.57 -23.69 8.28
CA ARG A 340 -41.68 -22.85 8.74
C ARG A 340 -43.04 -23.47 8.47
N LYS A 341 -43.24 -24.05 7.28
CA LYS A 341 -44.49 -24.77 6.93
C LYS A 341 -44.71 -26.04 7.77
N GLN A 342 -43.65 -26.62 8.30
CA GLN A 342 -43.67 -27.82 9.15
C GLN A 342 -43.72 -27.49 10.65
N GLU A 343 -43.75 -26.19 11.01
CA GLU A 343 -43.69 -25.70 12.40
C GLU A 343 -42.45 -26.20 13.18
N ASP A 344 -41.37 -26.56 12.48
CA ASP A 344 -40.10 -26.96 13.08
C ASP A 344 -39.26 -25.71 13.40
N TRP A 345 -39.57 -25.09 14.54
CA TRP A 345 -38.94 -23.85 14.98
C TRP A 345 -37.44 -24.00 15.28
N ASN A 346 -36.98 -25.21 15.63
CA ASN A 346 -35.56 -25.49 15.81
C ASN A 346 -34.83 -25.46 14.48
N ALA A 347 -35.40 -26.08 13.44
CA ALA A 347 -34.85 -26.00 12.09
C ALA A 347 -34.93 -24.57 11.52
N VAL A 348 -36.01 -23.82 11.78
CA VAL A 348 -36.11 -22.40 11.41
C VAL A 348 -34.97 -21.59 12.03
N SER A 349 -34.71 -21.77 13.32
CA SER A 349 -33.62 -21.09 14.03
C SER A 349 -32.25 -21.43 13.40
N ALA A 350 -31.96 -22.72 13.20
CA ALA A 350 -30.68 -23.18 12.63
C ALA A 350 -30.45 -22.70 11.18
N VAL A 351 -31.49 -22.70 10.33
CA VAL A 351 -31.38 -22.21 8.95
C VAL A 351 -31.28 -20.68 8.91
N SER A 352 -31.98 -19.97 9.81
CA SER A 352 -31.88 -18.51 9.95
C SER A 352 -30.46 -18.07 10.32
N GLU A 353 -29.81 -18.80 11.22
CA GLU A 353 -28.42 -18.52 11.60
C GLU A 353 -27.47 -18.68 10.42
N LYS A 354 -27.62 -19.76 9.63
CA LYS A 354 -26.84 -19.97 8.40
C LYS A 354 -27.09 -18.88 7.35
N LEU A 355 -28.34 -18.47 7.16
CA LEU A 355 -28.70 -17.36 6.25
C LEU A 355 -28.06 -16.05 6.70
N SER A 356 -28.11 -15.72 7.98
CA SER A 356 -27.48 -14.52 8.55
C SER A 356 -25.97 -14.50 8.36
N GLN A 357 -25.30 -15.64 8.56
CA GLN A 357 -23.87 -15.79 8.29
C GLN A 357 -23.53 -15.60 6.80
N LEU A 358 -24.34 -16.18 5.91
CA LEU A 358 -24.17 -16.04 4.46
C LEU A 358 -24.41 -14.58 4.00
N GLU A 359 -25.43 -13.91 4.51
CA GLU A 359 -25.70 -12.50 4.22
C GLU A 359 -24.55 -11.60 4.69
N THR A 360 -24.01 -11.87 5.89
CA THR A 360 -22.82 -11.16 6.40
C THR A 360 -21.61 -11.39 5.51
N HIS A 361 -21.35 -12.64 5.10
CA HIS A 361 -20.27 -12.97 4.19
C HIS A 361 -20.40 -12.26 2.84
N ASN A 362 -21.62 -12.21 2.29
CA ASN A 362 -21.91 -11.54 1.03
C ASN A 362 -21.65 -10.03 1.13
N GLN A 363 -22.11 -9.40 2.21
CA GLN A 363 -21.87 -7.98 2.47
C GLN A 363 -20.38 -7.67 2.62
N LEU A 364 -19.64 -8.52 3.35
CA LEU A 364 -18.18 -8.38 3.48
C LEU A 364 -17.49 -8.52 2.13
N ARG A 365 -17.87 -9.50 1.34
CA ARG A 365 -17.28 -9.72 0.02
C ARG A 365 -17.58 -8.56 -0.94
N GLU A 366 -18.84 -8.11 -1.02
CA GLU A 366 -19.23 -6.95 -1.83
C GLU A 366 -18.42 -5.71 -1.40
N TYR A 367 -18.25 -5.52 -0.10
CA TYR A 367 -17.42 -4.45 0.44
C TYR A 367 -15.93 -4.60 0.08
N GLY A 368 -15.35 -5.80 0.23
CA GLY A 368 -13.97 -6.09 -0.13
C GLY A 368 -13.70 -5.82 -1.62
N PHE A 369 -14.67 -6.14 -2.46
CA PHE A 369 -14.65 -5.84 -3.87
C PHE A 369 -14.74 -4.34 -4.19
N ASP A 370 -15.61 -3.59 -3.52
CA ASP A 370 -15.65 -2.12 -3.63
C ASP A 370 -14.32 -1.48 -3.21
N LEU A 371 -13.70 -2.01 -2.15
CA LEU A 371 -12.38 -1.57 -1.70
C LEU A 371 -11.30 -1.88 -2.74
N ALA A 372 -11.28 -3.08 -3.31
CA ALA A 372 -10.35 -3.45 -4.38
C ALA A 372 -10.52 -2.54 -5.61
N SER A 373 -11.77 -2.23 -6.00
CA SER A 373 -12.07 -1.27 -7.06
C SER A 373 -11.59 0.15 -6.73
N ALA A 374 -11.73 0.58 -5.49
CA ALA A 374 -11.23 1.87 -5.02
C ALA A 374 -9.68 1.92 -5.04
N LEU A 375 -9.02 0.87 -4.56
CA LEU A 375 -7.57 0.70 -4.59
C LEU A 375 -7.01 0.80 -6.01
N ALA A 376 -7.62 0.10 -6.97
CA ALA A 376 -7.23 0.13 -8.37
C ALA A 376 -7.20 1.54 -8.97
N LYS A 377 -8.03 2.47 -8.47
CA LYS A 377 -8.07 3.87 -8.94
C LYS A 377 -7.02 4.76 -8.29
N LYS A 378 -6.42 4.35 -7.17
CA LYS A 378 -5.48 5.15 -6.40
C LYS A 378 -4.07 5.15 -7.02
N THR A 379 -3.22 5.95 -6.43
CA THR A 379 -1.78 5.96 -6.68
C THR A 379 -1.07 5.69 -5.38
N GLN A 380 0.02 4.95 -5.42
CA GLN A 380 0.86 4.69 -4.26
C GLN A 380 2.10 5.57 -4.32
N VAL A 381 2.58 6.00 -3.15
CA VAL A 381 3.83 6.76 -3.04
C VAL A 381 4.96 5.78 -2.76
N LEU A 382 5.90 5.69 -3.70
CA LEU A 382 7.15 4.97 -3.52
C LEU A 382 8.25 5.95 -3.18
N SER A 383 9.07 5.63 -2.19
CA SER A 383 10.19 6.47 -1.80
C SER A 383 11.49 5.67 -1.78
N PHE A 384 12.56 6.27 -2.27
CA PHE A 384 13.90 5.71 -2.24
C PHE A 384 14.92 6.82 -1.93
N ARG A 385 16.14 6.41 -1.59
CA ARG A 385 17.27 7.32 -1.36
C ARG A 385 18.42 7.04 -2.31
N ALA A 386 19.00 8.10 -2.85
CA ALA A 386 20.17 8.04 -3.70
C ALA A 386 20.95 9.36 -3.61
N PRO A 387 22.24 9.38 -4.00
CA PRO A 387 22.99 10.64 -4.15
C PRO A 387 22.24 11.61 -5.08
N GLU A 388 22.26 12.90 -4.76
CA GLU A 388 21.53 13.91 -5.53
C GLU A 388 21.83 13.83 -7.03
N MET A 389 23.10 13.69 -7.43
CA MET A 389 23.49 13.59 -8.84
C MET A 389 22.87 12.38 -9.56
N ILE A 390 22.69 11.25 -8.88
CA ILE A 390 22.02 10.05 -9.43
C ILE A 390 20.55 10.35 -9.69
N ILE A 391 19.86 10.98 -8.73
CA ILE A 391 18.46 11.37 -8.89
C ILE A 391 18.30 12.36 -10.04
N ARG A 392 19.18 13.36 -10.15
CA ARG A 392 19.12 14.35 -11.23
C ARG A 392 19.41 13.74 -12.60
N ALA A 393 20.36 12.80 -12.68
CA ALA A 393 20.63 12.06 -13.92
C ALA A 393 19.40 11.26 -14.35
N TRP A 394 18.78 10.55 -13.42
CA TRP A 394 17.60 9.75 -13.68
C TRP A 394 16.37 10.60 -14.03
N GLU A 395 16.17 11.75 -13.39
CA GLU A 395 15.11 12.70 -13.77
C GLU A 395 15.32 13.32 -15.16
N ALA A 396 16.58 13.43 -15.61
CA ALA A 396 16.94 14.02 -16.89
C ALA A 396 16.82 13.03 -18.07
N HIS A 397 17.02 11.74 -17.80
CA HIS A 397 17.24 10.73 -18.84
C HIS A 397 16.48 9.41 -18.63
N GLY A 398 16.01 9.12 -17.44
CA GLY A 398 15.16 7.96 -17.19
C GLY A 398 13.81 8.14 -17.85
N GLU A 399 13.36 7.14 -18.60
CA GLU A 399 11.95 6.99 -18.92
C GLU A 399 11.26 6.48 -17.66
N ILE A 400 11.02 7.39 -16.70
CA ILE A 400 10.54 7.08 -15.33
C ILE A 400 9.37 6.08 -15.35
N GLU A 401 8.52 6.11 -16.37
CA GLU A 401 7.36 5.23 -16.49
C GLU A 401 7.57 4.00 -17.41
N ALA A 402 8.53 3.96 -18.34
CA ALA A 402 8.65 2.85 -19.30
C ALA A 402 9.42 1.65 -18.71
N HIS A 403 10.59 1.89 -18.12
CA HIS A 403 11.45 0.82 -17.61
C HIS A 403 10.99 0.24 -16.26
N LEU A 404 10.23 1.00 -15.45
CA LEU A 404 9.53 0.46 -14.28
C LEU A 404 8.47 -0.60 -14.66
N LEU A 405 8.05 -0.65 -15.94
CA LEU A 405 6.91 -1.46 -16.41
C LEU A 405 7.27 -2.61 -17.34
N GLU A 406 8.50 -2.63 -17.88
CA GLU A 406 9.02 -3.67 -18.79
C GLU A 406 9.89 -4.72 -18.09
N ALA A 407 10.36 -4.46 -16.86
CA ALA A 407 11.03 -5.45 -15.99
C ALA A 407 10.02 -6.33 -15.23
#